data_AF-A0A8S0GTE6-F1
#
_entry.id   AF-A0A8S0GTE6-F1
#
_cell.length_a   1.000
_cell.length_b   1.000
_cell.length_c   1.000
_cell.angle_alpha   90.00
_cell.angle_beta   90.00
_cell.angle_gamma   90.00
#
_symmetry.space_group_name_H-M   'P 1'
#
loop_
_entity.id
_entity.type
_entity.pdbx_description
1 polymer ?
#
loop_
_entity_poly.entity_id
_entity_poly.type
_entity_poly.pdbx_seq_one_letter_code
_entity_poly.pdbx_strand_id
1 'polypeptide(L)'
;MVYPGEPGVKVQTLPAIALMPEISHGCLELDNAACELLAGDGWDAYVKPFRTLEDIYVLSAMLAWLYGVGQDSGWPQPLQLQLLGLLAGCAEASRQNPALSSGHILLAGLFVQFEALKPEIGIAFAQGPQLWREQWTRDQALLDLAASARAQRLAKALASL
;
A
#
# COMPACT_ATOMS: atom_id res chain seq x y z
N MET A 1 -7.47 -12.12 18.72
CA MET A 1 -8.05 -10.77 18.66
C MET A 1 -8.07 -10.18 20.06
N VAL A 2 -7.82 -8.88 20.20
CA VAL A 2 -7.94 -8.12 21.45
C VAL A 2 -8.77 -6.88 21.15
N TYR A 3 -9.56 -6.39 22.11
CA TYR A 3 -10.42 -5.23 21.86
C TYR A 3 -9.91 -3.99 22.62
N PRO A 4 -9.90 -2.80 21.98
CA PRO A 4 -9.54 -1.56 22.67
C PRO A 4 -10.42 -1.33 23.90
N GLY A 5 -9.80 -0.99 25.03
CA GLY A 5 -10.50 -0.71 26.29
C GLY A 5 -10.75 -1.93 27.18
N GLU A 6 -10.42 -3.14 26.73
CA GLU A 6 -10.44 -4.31 27.61
C GLU A 6 -9.31 -4.28 28.66
N PRO A 7 -9.48 -4.93 29.82
CA PRO A 7 -8.43 -5.06 30.82
C PRO A 7 -7.14 -5.60 30.20
N GLY A 8 -6.02 -4.92 30.48
CA GLY A 8 -4.72 -5.28 29.94
C GLY A 8 -4.41 -4.75 28.52
N VAL A 9 -5.36 -4.07 27.86
CA VAL A 9 -5.17 -3.48 26.53
C VAL A 9 -5.06 -1.96 26.64
N LYS A 10 -3.90 -1.40 26.27
CA LYS A 10 -3.71 0.06 26.21
C LYS A 10 -3.24 0.47 24.82
N VAL A 11 -3.96 1.41 24.23
CA VAL A 11 -3.59 2.05 22.96
C VAL A 11 -3.07 3.44 23.25
N GLN A 12 -1.81 3.70 22.93
CA GLN A 12 -1.20 5.02 23.04
C GLN A 12 -1.03 5.62 21.65
N THR A 13 -1.67 6.77 21.39
CA THR A 13 -1.38 7.56 20.19
C THR A 13 0.03 8.12 20.26
N LEU A 14 0.80 7.92 19.19
CA LEU A 14 2.15 8.44 19.05
C LEU A 14 2.16 9.78 18.29
N PRO A 15 3.19 10.62 18.44
CA PRO A 15 3.33 11.85 17.66
C PRO A 15 3.35 11.54 16.17
N ALA A 16 2.76 12.40 15.33
CA ALA A 16 2.73 12.20 13.87
C ALA A 16 4.14 11.96 13.29
N ILE A 17 4.22 11.06 12.32
CA ILE A 17 5.45 10.75 11.58
C ILE A 17 5.56 11.69 10.36
N ALA A 18 6.79 11.88 9.86
CA ALA A 18 7.04 12.77 8.73
C ALA A 18 6.36 12.32 7.43
N LEU A 19 6.13 11.01 7.30
CA LEU A 19 5.46 10.38 6.17
C LEU A 19 3.97 10.21 6.49
N MET A 20 3.08 10.80 5.68
CA MET A 20 1.62 10.78 5.90
C MET A 20 1.19 11.16 7.34
N PRO A 21 1.58 12.35 7.85
CA PRO A 21 1.25 12.80 9.21
C PRO A 21 -0.25 12.88 9.51
N GLU A 22 -1.10 12.90 8.47
CA GLU A 22 -2.55 12.88 8.59
C GLU A 22 -3.08 11.50 9.03
N ILE A 23 -2.28 10.44 8.91
CA ILE A 23 -2.61 9.09 9.41
C ILE A 23 -2.08 8.94 10.84
N SER A 24 -3.00 8.79 11.78
CA SER A 24 -2.65 8.50 13.17
C SER A 24 -2.00 7.12 13.29
N HIS A 25 -0.98 7.01 14.12
CA HIS A 25 -0.38 5.74 14.51
C HIS A 25 -0.17 5.71 16.02
N GLY A 26 0.09 4.52 16.54
CA GLY A 26 0.16 4.31 17.99
C GLY A 26 0.98 3.09 18.39
N CYS A 27 1.22 3.00 19.69
CA CYS A 27 1.74 1.82 20.34
C CYS A 27 0.58 1.05 20.99
N LEU A 28 0.57 -0.26 20.82
CA LEU A 28 -0.35 -1.17 21.51
C LEU A 28 0.43 -1.90 22.62
N GLU A 29 0.10 -1.61 23.87
CA GLU A 29 0.61 -2.36 25.02
C GLU A 29 -0.41 -3.41 25.45
N LEU A 30 0.06 -4.65 25.61
CA LEU A 30 -0.73 -5.79 26.05
C LEU A 30 -0.10 -6.38 27.31
N ASP A 31 -0.80 -6.26 28.44
CA ASP A 31 -0.38 -6.79 29.74
C ASP A 31 -1.49 -7.67 30.32
N ASN A 32 -1.29 -8.99 30.32
CA ASN A 32 -2.30 -9.97 30.73
C ASN A 32 -3.68 -9.75 30.06
N ALA A 33 -3.67 -9.23 28.83
CA ALA A 33 -4.87 -8.96 28.05
C ALA A 33 -5.56 -10.28 27.67
N ALA A 34 -6.87 -10.34 27.89
CA ALA A 34 -7.68 -11.41 27.34
C ALA A 34 -7.67 -11.34 25.81
N CYS A 35 -7.67 -12.49 25.14
CA CYS A 35 -7.68 -12.52 23.68
C CYS A 35 -8.48 -13.71 23.13
N GLU A 36 -9.06 -13.50 21.95
CA GLU A 36 -9.64 -14.56 21.14
C GLU A 36 -8.57 -15.24 20.29
N LEU A 37 -8.44 -16.56 20.37
CA LEU A 37 -7.54 -17.31 19.50
C LEU A 37 -8.16 -17.46 18.12
N LEU A 38 -7.47 -16.93 17.10
CA LEU A 38 -7.87 -17.13 15.71
C LEU A 38 -7.42 -18.50 15.20
N ALA A 39 -8.15 -19.07 14.24
CA ALA A 39 -7.89 -20.41 13.73
C ALA A 39 -6.67 -20.46 12.79
N GLY A 40 -5.87 -21.52 12.90
CA GLY A 40 -4.73 -21.74 12.01
C GLY A 40 -3.46 -21.02 12.44
N ASP A 41 -2.44 -21.06 11.58
CA ASP A 41 -1.12 -20.50 11.87
C ASP A 41 -1.11 -18.98 11.66
N GLY A 42 -0.63 -18.24 12.66
CA GLY A 42 -0.57 -16.77 12.64
C GLY A 42 0.22 -16.21 11.47
N TRP A 43 1.28 -16.90 11.04
CA TRP A 43 2.15 -16.43 9.98
C TRP A 43 1.59 -16.75 8.59
N ASP A 44 1.21 -18.00 8.36
CA ASP A 44 0.75 -18.49 7.07
C ASP A 44 -0.69 -18.06 6.75
N ALA A 45 -1.60 -18.12 7.73
CA ALA A 45 -3.00 -17.80 7.51
C ALA A 45 -3.31 -16.30 7.59
N TYR A 46 -2.46 -15.50 8.25
CA TYR A 46 -2.75 -14.07 8.49
C TYR A 46 -1.64 -13.13 8.02
N VAL A 47 -0.41 -13.26 8.54
CA VAL A 47 0.65 -12.26 8.22
C VAL A 47 1.03 -12.26 6.74
N LYS A 48 1.26 -13.44 6.13
CA LYS A 48 1.58 -13.54 4.70
C LYS A 48 0.51 -12.95 3.78
N PRO A 49 -0.78 -13.37 3.86
CA PRO A 49 -1.81 -12.80 2.99
C PRO A 49 -2.06 -11.33 3.28
N PHE A 50 -1.98 -10.90 4.55
CA PHE A 50 -2.08 -9.49 4.93
C PHE A 50 -1.05 -8.64 4.19
N ARG A 51 0.23 -9.05 4.13
CA ARG A 51 1.27 -8.29 3.42
C ARG A 51 0.98 -8.10 1.93
N THR A 52 0.41 -9.11 1.27
CA THR A 52 0.01 -8.99 -0.13
C THR A 52 -1.18 -8.07 -0.32
N LEU A 53 -2.19 -8.16 0.56
CA LEU A 53 -3.33 -7.25 0.55
C LEU A 53 -2.92 -5.81 0.87
N GLU A 54 -2.01 -5.61 1.84
CA GLU A 54 -1.45 -4.32 2.23
C GLU A 54 -0.80 -3.63 1.02
N ASP A 55 0.07 -4.31 0.28
CA ASP A 55 0.68 -3.73 -0.93
C ASP A 55 -0.37 -3.38 -2.00
N ILE A 56 -1.36 -4.26 -2.24
CA ILE A 56 -2.43 -4.01 -3.22
C ILE A 56 -3.20 -2.75 -2.85
N TYR A 57 -3.64 -2.63 -1.60
CA TYR A 57 -4.47 -1.51 -1.17
C TYR A 57 -3.69 -0.22 -1.01
N VAL A 58 -2.44 -0.26 -0.56
CA VAL A 58 -1.56 0.93 -0.52
C VAL A 58 -1.29 1.44 -1.94
N LEU A 59 -0.97 0.56 -2.89
CA LEU A 59 -0.80 0.95 -4.30
C LEU A 59 -2.11 1.49 -4.88
N SER A 60 -3.25 0.84 -4.61
CA SER A 60 -4.57 1.30 -5.08
C SER A 60 -4.91 2.68 -4.56
N ALA A 61 -4.70 2.93 -3.26
CA ALA A 61 -4.97 4.23 -2.64
C ALA A 61 -4.09 5.33 -3.24
N MET A 62 -2.79 5.03 -3.45
CA MET A 62 -1.87 5.97 -4.10
C MET A 62 -2.29 6.28 -5.53
N LEU A 63 -2.65 5.27 -6.34
CA LEU A 63 -3.09 5.45 -7.72
C LEU A 63 -4.41 6.24 -7.80
N ALA A 64 -5.37 5.94 -6.93
CA ALA A 64 -6.63 6.67 -6.88
C ALA A 64 -6.43 8.14 -6.47
N TRP A 65 -5.53 8.40 -5.51
CA TRP A 65 -5.17 9.76 -5.12
C TRP A 65 -4.46 10.50 -6.27
N LEU A 66 -3.48 9.89 -6.92
CA LEU A 66 -2.79 10.46 -8.10
C LEU A 66 -3.77 10.76 -9.24
N TYR A 67 -4.73 9.87 -9.48
CA TYR A 67 -5.77 10.08 -10.49
C TYR A 67 -6.66 11.27 -10.14
N GLY A 68 -7.08 11.41 -8.88
CA GLY A 68 -7.83 12.57 -8.39
C GLY A 68 -7.05 13.88 -8.54
N VAL A 69 -5.78 13.90 -8.12
CA VAL A 69 -4.89 15.06 -8.32
C VAL A 69 -4.73 15.40 -9.80
N GLY A 70 -4.61 14.39 -10.66
CA GLY A 70 -4.49 14.57 -12.10
C GLY A 70 -5.74 15.17 -12.73
N GLN A 71 -6.92 14.81 -12.25
CA GLN A 71 -8.19 15.42 -12.66
C GLN A 71 -8.26 16.89 -12.23
N ASP A 72 -7.96 17.18 -10.96
CA ASP A 72 -8.01 18.54 -10.41
C ASP A 72 -6.95 19.47 -11.01
N SER A 73 -5.80 18.92 -11.43
CA SER A 73 -4.67 19.68 -11.96
C SER A 73 -4.57 19.66 -13.49
N GLY A 74 -5.53 19.03 -14.19
CA GLY A 74 -5.54 18.97 -15.65
C GLY A 74 -4.34 18.24 -16.25
N TRP A 75 -3.89 17.13 -15.64
CA TRP A 75 -2.77 16.34 -16.14
C TRP A 75 -3.04 15.78 -17.55
N PRO A 76 -1.98 15.48 -18.33
CA PRO A 76 -2.14 14.90 -19.66
C PRO A 76 -3.01 13.65 -19.65
N GLN A 77 -3.99 13.59 -20.55
CA GLN A 77 -4.91 12.46 -20.66
C GLN A 77 -4.20 11.08 -20.74
N PRO A 78 -3.08 10.90 -21.47
CA PRO A 78 -2.39 9.62 -21.50
C PRO A 78 -1.94 9.14 -20.11
N LEU A 79 -1.40 10.02 -19.28
CA LEU A 79 -0.98 9.70 -17.92
C LEU A 79 -2.17 9.28 -17.06
N GLN A 80 -3.29 9.99 -17.16
CA GLN A 80 -4.51 9.66 -16.42
C GLN A 80 -5.09 8.28 -16.83
N LEU A 81 -5.04 7.94 -18.12
CA LEU A 81 -5.47 6.64 -18.61
C LEU A 81 -4.57 5.50 -18.11
N GLN A 82 -3.26 5.74 -18.03
CA GLN A 82 -2.31 4.76 -17.47
C GLN A 82 -2.55 4.54 -15.96
N LEU A 83 -2.78 5.61 -15.19
CA LEU A 83 -3.15 5.51 -13.77
C LEU A 83 -4.44 4.71 -13.58
N LEU A 84 -5.47 4.95 -14.40
CA LEU A 84 -6.72 4.20 -14.37
C LEU A 84 -6.51 2.72 -14.73
N GLY A 85 -5.68 2.42 -15.72
CA GLY A 85 -5.31 1.05 -16.08
C GLY A 85 -4.61 0.30 -14.95
N LEU A 86 -3.67 0.96 -14.27
CA LEU A 86 -3.01 0.42 -13.07
C LEU A 86 -3.99 0.16 -11.94
N LEU A 87 -4.93 1.09 -11.70
CA LEU A 87 -5.96 0.94 -10.68
C LEU A 87 -6.89 -0.25 -10.97
N ALA A 88 -7.28 -0.43 -12.23
CA ALA A 88 -8.04 -1.62 -12.67
C ALA A 88 -7.23 -2.92 -12.45
N GLY A 89 -5.92 -2.88 -12.73
CA GLY A 89 -5.02 -3.99 -12.44
C GLY A 89 -4.95 -4.33 -10.94
N CYS A 90 -4.94 -3.32 -10.07
CA CYS A 90 -5.00 -3.53 -8.62
C CYS A 90 -6.34 -4.13 -8.18
N ALA A 91 -7.45 -3.71 -8.79
CA ALA A 91 -8.76 -4.32 -8.54
C ALA A 91 -8.75 -5.81 -8.90
N GLU A 92 -8.18 -6.19 -10.05
CA GLU A 92 -8.04 -7.60 -10.42
C GLU A 92 -7.08 -8.36 -9.50
N ALA A 93 -5.96 -7.76 -9.08
CA ALA A 93 -5.07 -8.35 -8.09
C ALA A 93 -5.79 -8.62 -6.76
N SER A 94 -6.68 -7.71 -6.32
CA SER A 94 -7.46 -7.87 -5.08
C SER A 94 -8.49 -9.00 -5.13
N ARG A 95 -8.92 -9.42 -6.32
CA ARG A 95 -9.84 -10.57 -6.50
C ARG A 95 -9.13 -11.91 -6.44
N GLN A 96 -7.80 -11.94 -6.57
CA GLN A 96 -7.03 -13.18 -6.52
C GLN A 96 -6.85 -13.64 -5.09
N ASN A 97 -6.71 -14.96 -4.90
CA ASN A 97 -6.30 -15.49 -3.61
C ASN A 97 -4.85 -15.04 -3.32
N PRO A 98 -4.60 -14.29 -2.22
CA PRO A 98 -3.27 -13.75 -1.91
C PRO A 98 -2.22 -14.82 -1.58
N ALA A 99 -2.62 -16.10 -1.45
CA ALA A 99 -1.69 -17.21 -1.31
C ALA A 99 -1.13 -17.71 -2.67
N LEU A 100 -1.73 -17.34 -3.80
CA LEU A 100 -1.34 -17.84 -5.11
C LEU A 100 -0.20 -17.03 -5.73
N SER A 101 0.76 -17.75 -6.31
CA SER A 101 1.91 -17.15 -7.01
C SER A 101 1.50 -16.24 -8.17
N SER A 102 0.40 -16.54 -8.86
CA SER A 102 -0.13 -15.70 -9.94
C SER A 102 -0.44 -14.28 -9.48
N GLY A 103 -0.96 -14.12 -8.26
CA GLY A 103 -1.31 -12.82 -7.68
C GLY A 103 -0.06 -12.00 -7.37
N HIS A 104 0.98 -12.65 -6.86
CA HIS A 104 2.28 -12.01 -6.60
C HIS A 104 2.98 -11.56 -7.89
N ILE A 105 2.88 -12.35 -8.96
CA ILE A 105 3.45 -12.00 -10.26
C ILE A 105 2.70 -10.82 -10.88
N LEU A 106 1.36 -10.85 -10.86
CA LEU A 106 0.54 -9.71 -11.32
C LEU A 106 0.89 -8.44 -10.54
N LEU A 107 0.90 -8.51 -9.21
CA LEU A 107 1.20 -7.37 -8.34
C LEU A 107 2.59 -6.79 -8.62
N ALA A 108 3.60 -7.65 -8.83
CA ALA A 108 4.93 -7.19 -9.22
C ALA A 108 4.91 -6.45 -10.56
N GLY A 109 4.16 -6.95 -11.55
CA GLY A 109 3.97 -6.27 -12.83
C GLY A 109 3.32 -4.89 -12.69
N LEU A 110 2.39 -4.71 -11.76
CA LEU A 110 1.79 -3.42 -11.46
C LEU A 110 2.79 -2.45 -10.82
N PHE A 111 3.63 -2.92 -9.90
CA PHE A 111 4.70 -2.09 -9.33
C PHE A 111 5.72 -1.67 -10.40
N VAL A 112 6.13 -2.58 -11.30
CA VAL A 112 7.04 -2.24 -12.41
C VAL A 112 6.45 -1.14 -13.30
N GLN A 113 5.16 -1.27 -13.66
CA GLN A 113 4.47 -0.26 -14.45
C GLN A 113 4.36 1.08 -13.70
N PHE A 114 4.04 1.05 -12.41
CA PHE A 114 3.99 2.27 -11.60
C PHE A 114 5.35 2.98 -11.50
N GLU A 115 6.44 2.24 -11.24
CA GLU A 115 7.79 2.79 -11.21
C GLU A 115 8.16 3.47 -12.54
N ALA A 116 7.75 2.88 -13.67
CA ALA A 116 7.98 3.48 -14.99
C ALA A 116 7.22 4.80 -15.20
N LEU A 117 6.12 5.05 -14.49
CA LEU A 117 5.36 6.31 -14.57
C LEU A 117 5.90 7.41 -13.65
N LYS A 118 6.74 7.08 -12.65
CA LYS A 118 7.26 8.08 -11.69
C LYS A 118 7.89 9.32 -12.34
N PRO A 119 8.66 9.22 -13.45
CA PRO A 119 9.19 10.41 -14.13
C PRO A 119 8.10 11.33 -14.68
N GLU A 120 7.08 10.78 -15.35
CA GLU A 120 5.95 11.55 -15.91
C GLU A 120 5.10 12.17 -14.81
N ILE A 121 4.84 11.42 -13.74
CA ILE A 121 4.18 11.90 -12.52
C ILE A 121 4.97 13.09 -11.93
N GLY A 122 6.29 12.95 -11.81
CA GLY A 122 7.17 14.01 -11.32
C GLY A 122 7.11 15.29 -12.16
N ILE A 123 7.07 15.16 -13.49
CA ILE A 123 6.90 16.30 -14.41
C ILE A 123 5.52 16.95 -14.21
N ALA A 124 4.46 16.16 -14.13
CA ALA A 124 3.10 16.65 -13.95
C ALA A 124 2.93 17.41 -12.62
N PHE A 125 3.50 16.87 -11.54
CA PHE A 125 3.60 17.57 -10.26
C PHE A 125 4.41 18.86 -10.39
N ALA A 126 5.59 18.83 -11.03
CA ALA A 126 6.44 20.01 -11.21
C ALA A 126 5.71 21.18 -11.88
N GLN A 127 4.73 20.91 -12.73
CA GLN A 127 3.91 21.92 -13.43
C GLN A 127 2.64 22.33 -12.67
N GLY A 128 2.29 21.62 -11.59
CA GLY A 128 1.05 21.80 -10.84
C GLY A 128 1.17 22.69 -9.59
N PRO A 129 0.08 22.78 -8.81
CA PRO A 129 0.03 23.53 -7.55
C PRO A 129 1.08 23.08 -6.54
N GLN A 130 1.63 24.04 -5.77
CA GLN A 130 2.65 23.76 -4.75
C GLN A 130 2.17 22.76 -3.69
N LEU A 131 0.92 22.88 -3.23
CA LEU A 131 0.31 21.97 -2.25
C LEU A 131 0.50 20.49 -2.64
N TRP A 132 0.12 20.14 -3.86
CA TRP A 132 0.20 18.77 -4.36
C TRP A 132 1.63 18.27 -4.53
N ARG A 133 2.55 19.13 -4.99
CA ARG A 133 3.98 18.80 -5.07
C ARG A 133 4.59 18.47 -3.73
N GLU A 134 4.31 19.28 -2.72
CA GLU A 134 4.88 19.10 -1.38
C GLU A 134 4.38 17.81 -0.74
N GLN A 135 3.07 17.54 -0.86
CA GLN A 135 2.48 16.29 -0.38
C GLN A 135 3.07 15.07 -1.10
N TRP A 136 3.18 15.10 -2.42
CA TRP A 136 3.81 14.02 -3.18
C TRP A 136 5.27 13.78 -2.79
N THR A 137 6.04 14.88 -2.66
CA THR A 137 7.46 14.81 -2.31
C THR A 137 7.66 14.18 -0.93
N ARG A 138 6.79 14.52 0.02
CA ARG A 138 6.78 13.96 1.37
C ARG A 138 6.38 12.48 1.39
N ASP A 139 5.34 12.10 0.65
CA ASP A 139 4.64 10.82 0.87
C ASP A 139 4.98 9.71 -0.12
N GLN A 140 5.58 10.01 -1.28
CA GLN A 140 5.83 8.99 -2.32
C GLN A 140 6.72 7.82 -1.85
N ALA A 141 7.59 8.05 -0.86
CA ALA A 141 8.49 7.04 -0.30
C ALA A 141 7.75 5.94 0.49
N LEU A 142 6.45 6.13 0.79
CA LEU A 142 5.61 5.09 1.39
C LEU A 142 5.69 3.77 0.63
N LEU A 143 5.73 3.84 -0.70
CA LEU A 143 5.78 2.64 -1.53
C LEU A 143 7.11 1.89 -1.38
N ASP A 144 8.19 2.54 -0.93
CA ASP A 144 9.51 1.91 -0.84
C ASP A 144 9.70 1.09 0.45
N LEU A 145 8.91 1.34 1.50
CA LEU A 145 9.07 0.73 2.82
C LEU A 145 9.06 -0.81 2.82
N ALA A 146 8.32 -1.43 1.89
CA ALA A 146 8.18 -2.89 1.80
C ALA A 146 8.87 -3.49 0.55
N ALA A 147 9.73 -2.75 -0.13
CA ALA A 147 10.32 -3.17 -1.42
C ALA A 147 11.09 -4.50 -1.32
N SER A 148 11.89 -4.69 -0.27
CA SER A 148 12.65 -5.95 -0.08
C SER A 148 11.72 -7.15 0.12
N ALA A 149 10.67 -7.01 0.94
CA ALA A 149 9.69 -8.06 1.18
C ALA A 149 8.87 -8.39 -0.08
N ARG A 150 8.58 -7.40 -0.93
CA ARG A 150 7.97 -7.62 -2.25
C ARG A 150 8.90 -8.40 -3.18
N ALA A 151 10.17 -8.03 -3.27
CA ALA A 151 11.15 -8.70 -4.12
C ALA A 151 11.31 -10.19 -3.75
N GLN A 152 11.35 -10.50 -2.45
CA GLN A 152 11.42 -11.90 -1.97
C GLN A 152 10.17 -12.70 -2.34
N ARG A 153 8.97 -12.12 -2.21
CA ARG A 153 7.72 -12.78 -2.63
C ARG A 153 7.69 -13.03 -4.12
N LEU A 154 8.14 -12.08 -4.93
CA LEU A 154 8.23 -12.25 -6.39
C LEU A 154 9.18 -13.39 -6.74
N ALA A 155 10.39 -13.42 -6.17
CA ALA A 155 11.37 -14.48 -6.43
C ALA A 155 10.80 -15.87 -6.10
N LYS A 156 10.10 -15.99 -4.97
CA LYS A 156 9.42 -17.24 -4.59
C LYS A 156 8.28 -17.61 -5.55
N ALA A 157 7.49 -16.64 -5.98
CA ALA A 157 6.39 -16.87 -6.92
C ALA A 157 6.88 -17.32 -8.30
N LEU A 158 7.94 -16.70 -8.82
CA LEU A 158 8.56 -17.09 -10.10
C LEU A 158 9.19 -18.48 -10.06
N ALA A 159 9.78 -18.86 -8.92
CA ALA A 159 10.34 -20.21 -8.73
C ALA A 159 9.29 -21.32 -8.66
N SER A 160 8.00 -20.98 -8.60
CA SER A 160 6.88 -21.93 -8.55
C SER A 160 6.09 -22.04 -9.86
N LEU A 161 6.56 -21.36 -10.92
CA LEU A 161 6.08 -21.54 -12.29
C LEU A 161 6.68 -22.81 -12.91
#